data_AF-A0A8J3L542-F1
#
_entry.id   AF-A0A8J3L542-F1
#
_cell.length_a   1.000
_cell.length_b   1.000
_cell.length_c   1.000
_cell.angle_alpha   90.00
_cell.angle_beta   90.00
_cell.angle_gamma   90.00
#
_symmetry.space_group_name_H-M   'P 1'
#
loop_
_entity.id
_entity.type
_entity.pdbx_description
1 polymer ?
#
loop_
_entity_poly.entity_id
_entity_poly.type
_entity_poly.pdbx_seq_one_letter_code
_entity_poly.pdbx_strand_id
1 'polypeptide(L)'
;MLAAVPNPAAASSGDAVLAALADAHARRSRAEEEIRLLLAYGRQFVYPHPYTLGELATAAGMSVSGVRTAYGPHDVDKVSAATGLEPVPSDAED
;
A
#
# COMPACT_ATOMS: atom_id res chain seq x y z
N MET A 1 -8.67 14.12 16.61
CA MET A 1 -8.55 15.47 16.03
C MET A 1 -8.88 15.38 14.56
N LEU A 2 -10.03 15.90 14.13
CA LEU A 2 -10.33 16.10 12.70
C LEU A 2 -9.49 17.30 12.24
N ALA A 3 -8.62 17.10 11.25
CA ALA A 3 -7.90 18.22 10.64
C ALA A 3 -8.93 19.22 10.08
N ALA A 4 -8.71 20.50 10.37
CA ALA A 4 -9.58 21.60 9.98
C ALA A 4 -9.82 21.57 8.47
N VAL A 5 -11.09 21.40 8.08
CA VAL A 5 -11.53 21.59 6.70
C VAL A 5 -11.24 23.05 6.34
N PRO A 6 -10.40 23.35 5.33
CA PRO A 6 -10.14 24.72 4.95
C PRO A 6 -11.42 25.38 4.44
N ASN A 7 -11.62 26.64 4.87
CA ASN A 7 -12.73 27.50 4.51
C ASN A 7 -12.86 27.62 2.97
N PRO A 8 -13.98 27.19 2.35
CA PRO A 8 -14.13 27.15 0.90
C PRO A 8 -14.24 28.54 0.24
N ALA A 9 -14.35 29.62 1.02
CA ALA A 9 -14.53 30.98 0.49
C ALA A 9 -13.24 31.65 -0.03
N ALA A 10 -12.07 31.00 0.09
CA ALA A 10 -10.79 31.53 -0.39
C ALA A 10 -10.28 30.88 -1.70
N ALA A 11 -11.11 30.09 -2.38
CA ALA A 11 -10.72 29.41 -3.61
C ALA A 11 -11.12 30.24 -4.85
N SER A 12 -10.15 30.92 -5.45
CA SER A 12 -10.19 31.24 -6.88
C SER A 12 -9.19 30.33 -7.59
N SER A 13 -9.71 29.32 -8.32
CA SER A 13 -9.13 28.57 -9.47
C SER A 13 -9.59 27.10 -9.59
N GLY A 14 -10.61 26.66 -8.87
CA GLY A 14 -11.23 25.35 -9.03
C GLY A 14 -12.26 25.10 -7.93
N ASP A 15 -13.22 24.21 -8.15
CA ASP A 15 -14.18 23.80 -7.12
C ASP A 15 -13.42 23.23 -5.91
N ALA A 16 -13.48 23.95 -4.78
CA ALA A 16 -12.73 23.62 -3.57
C ALA A 16 -13.07 22.21 -3.04
N VAL A 17 -14.31 21.74 -3.24
CA VAL A 17 -14.72 20.39 -2.83
C VAL A 17 -14.07 19.35 -3.74
N LEU A 18 -14.05 19.58 -5.06
CA LEU A 18 -13.39 18.69 -6.01
C LEU A 18 -11.88 18.62 -5.75
N ALA A 19 -11.23 19.75 -5.44
CA ALA A 19 -9.82 19.79 -5.07
C ALA A 19 -9.54 18.97 -3.80
N ALA A 20 -10.37 19.12 -2.76
CA ALA A 20 -10.24 18.36 -1.52
C ALA A 20 -10.47 16.85 -1.72
N LEU A 21 -11.42 16.47 -2.59
CA LEU A 21 -11.66 15.08 -2.96
C LEU A 21 -10.49 14.48 -3.74
N ALA A 22 -9.90 15.24 -4.67
CA ALA A 22 -8.72 14.81 -5.42
C ALA A 22 -7.51 14.59 -4.50
N ASP A 23 -7.28 15.47 -3.53
CA ASP A 23 -6.24 15.28 -2.50
C ASP A 23 -6.50 14.03 -1.65
N ALA A 24 -7.73 13.86 -1.16
CA ALA A 24 -8.11 12.68 -0.39
C ALA A 24 -7.93 11.38 -1.17
N HIS A 25 -8.28 11.39 -2.46
CA HIS A 25 -8.04 10.27 -3.36
C HIS A 25 -6.53 9.98 -3.49
N ALA A 26 -5.71 11.00 -3.74
CA ALA A 26 -4.26 10.85 -3.87
C ALA A 26 -3.63 10.29 -2.59
N ARG A 27 -4.06 10.75 -1.41
CA ARG A 27 -3.61 10.20 -0.12
C ARG A 27 -4.00 8.74 0.03
N ARG A 28 -5.23 8.36 -0.34
CA ARG A 28 -5.68 6.97 -0.30
C ARG A 28 -4.86 6.09 -1.24
N SER A 29 -4.67 6.50 -2.49
CA SER A 29 -3.88 5.73 -3.46
C SER A 29 -2.42 5.56 -3.03
N ARG A 30 -1.81 6.57 -2.38
CA ARG A 30 -0.46 6.44 -1.80
C ARG A 30 -0.42 5.45 -0.65
N ALA A 31 -1.41 5.48 0.24
CA ALA A 31 -1.50 4.51 1.34
C ALA A 31 -1.72 3.09 0.82
N GLU A 32 -2.57 2.91 -0.21
CA GLU A 32 -2.79 1.61 -0.85
C GLU A 32 -1.51 1.08 -1.50
N GLU A 33 -0.74 1.92 -2.17
CA GLU A 33 0.59 1.56 -2.71
C GLU A 33 1.57 1.15 -1.61
N GLU A 34 1.66 1.93 -0.53
CA GLU A 34 2.52 1.62 0.61
C GLU A 34 2.16 0.27 1.23
N ILE A 35 0.86 -0.02 1.41
CA ILE A 35 0.39 -1.33 1.88
C ILE A 35 0.88 -2.44 0.94
N ARG A 36 0.73 -2.30 -0.39
CA ARG A 36 1.21 -3.31 -1.34
C ARG A 36 2.70 -3.59 -1.20
N LEU A 37 3.52 -2.55 -1.08
CA LEU A 37 4.97 -2.69 -0.93
C LEU A 37 5.33 -3.35 0.40
N LEU A 38 4.64 -3.03 1.49
CA LEU A 38 4.84 -3.67 2.80
C LEU A 38 4.42 -5.14 2.78
N LEU A 39 3.33 -5.49 2.09
CA LEU A 39 2.91 -6.88 1.90
C LEU A 39 3.95 -7.67 1.10
N ALA A 40 4.46 -7.10 0.00
CA ALA A 40 5.52 -7.70 -0.80
C ALA A 40 6.81 -7.90 0.03
N TYR A 41 7.23 -6.87 0.78
CA TYR A 41 8.37 -6.94 1.69
C TYR A 41 8.21 -8.06 2.72
N GLY A 42 7.09 -8.06 3.44
CA GLY A 42 6.81 -9.03 4.50
C GLY A 42 6.77 -10.49 4.02
N ARG A 43 6.37 -10.71 2.77
CA ARG A 43 6.28 -12.06 2.16
C ARG A 43 7.58 -12.54 1.53
N GLN A 44 8.29 -11.65 0.83
CA GLN A 44 9.38 -12.06 -0.06
C GLN A 44 10.77 -11.67 0.47
N PHE A 45 10.87 -10.79 1.46
CA PHE A 45 12.16 -10.22 1.88
C PHE A 45 12.45 -10.37 3.38
N VAL A 46 11.51 -10.94 4.15
CA VAL A 46 11.70 -11.26 5.57
C VAL A 46 12.16 -12.70 5.72
N TYR A 47 13.35 -12.89 6.29
CA TYR A 47 13.98 -14.20 6.54
C TYR A 47 14.47 -14.26 8.00
N PRO A 48 14.52 -15.43 8.69
CA PRO A 48 14.19 -16.80 8.23
C PRO A 48 12.71 -17.15 8.14
N HIS A 49 11.83 -16.36 8.75
CA HIS A 49 10.39 -16.67 8.82
C HIS A 49 9.59 -15.53 8.20
N PRO A 50 9.23 -15.62 6.90
CA PRO A 50 8.34 -14.65 6.29
C PRO A 50 6.99 -14.63 7.00
N TYR A 51 6.34 -13.46 7.02
CA TYR A 51 5.00 -13.36 7.61
C TYR A 51 4.00 -14.22 6.84
N THR A 52 3.08 -14.84 7.56
CA THR A 52 1.97 -15.59 6.98
C THR A 52 0.96 -14.63 6.34
N LEU A 53 0.18 -15.11 5.37
CA LEU A 53 -0.89 -14.32 4.78
C LEU A 53 -1.94 -13.89 5.83
N GLY A 54 -2.12 -14.69 6.89
CA GLY A 54 -3.05 -14.39 7.99
C GLY A 54 -2.59 -13.20 8.84
N GLU A 55 -1.32 -13.18 9.25
CA GLU A 55 -0.74 -12.07 10.02
C GLU A 55 -0.81 -10.75 9.23
N LEU A 56 -0.46 -10.82 7.94
CA LEU A 56 -0.51 -9.66 7.06
C LEU A 56 -1.94 -9.18 6.81
N ALA A 57 -2.89 -10.10 6.65
CA ALA A 57 -4.30 -9.76 6.49
C ALA A 57 -4.84 -9.04 7.73
N THR A 58 -4.53 -9.55 8.93
CA THR A 58 -4.89 -8.89 10.19
C THR A 58 -4.25 -7.51 10.31
N ALA A 59 -2.97 -7.36 10.00
CA ALA A 59 -2.26 -6.09 10.11
C ALA A 59 -2.75 -5.04 9.09
N ALA A 60 -3.04 -5.46 7.86
CA ALA A 60 -3.50 -4.58 6.79
C ALA A 60 -5.02 -4.30 6.81
N GLY A 61 -5.78 -4.96 7.70
CA GLY A 61 -7.24 -4.87 7.72
C GLY A 61 -7.88 -5.47 6.45
N MET A 62 -7.23 -6.47 5.85
CA MET A 62 -7.64 -7.12 4.60
C MET A 62 -8.12 -8.55 4.86
N SER A 63 -8.80 -9.14 3.88
CA SER A 63 -8.99 -10.59 3.85
C SER A 63 -7.72 -11.30 3.36
N VAL A 64 -7.51 -12.56 3.76
CA VAL A 64 -6.39 -13.38 3.28
C VAL A 64 -6.37 -13.47 1.75
N SER A 65 -7.54 -13.64 1.13
CA SER A 65 -7.69 -13.63 -0.34
C SER A 65 -7.25 -12.28 -0.93
N GLY A 66 -7.65 -11.17 -0.29
CA GLY A 66 -7.24 -9.83 -0.68
C GLY A 66 -5.73 -9.61 -0.61
N VAL A 67 -5.06 -10.11 0.44
CA VAL A 67 -3.59 -10.02 0.55
C VAL A 67 -2.89 -10.78 -0.58
N ARG A 68 -3.39 -11.96 -0.95
CA ARG A 68 -2.80 -12.79 -2.01
C ARG A 68 -2.77 -12.07 -3.37
N THR A 69 -3.76 -11.24 -3.65
CA THR A 69 -3.88 -10.51 -4.93
C THR A 69 -3.48 -9.05 -4.84
N ALA A 70 -3.15 -8.56 -3.64
CA ALA A 70 -2.90 -7.14 -3.40
C ALA A 70 -1.63 -6.64 -4.11
N TYR A 71 -0.57 -7.45 -4.16
CA TYR A 71 0.71 -7.05 -4.73
C TYR A 71 1.14 -8.04 -5.82
N GLY A 72 1.95 -7.58 -6.77
CA GLY A 72 2.44 -8.38 -7.89
C GLY A 72 3.95 -8.28 -8.09
N PRO A 73 4.48 -8.86 -9.18
CA PRO A 73 5.92 -8.86 -9.47
C PRO A 73 6.56 -7.46 -9.46
N HIS A 74 5.85 -6.47 -10.02
CA HIS A 74 6.32 -5.10 -10.05
C HIS A 74 6.50 -4.46 -8.66
N ASP A 75 5.68 -4.86 -7.68
CA ASP A 75 5.82 -4.39 -6.30
C ASP A 75 7.03 -5.04 -5.62
N VAL A 76 7.30 -6.31 -5.93
CA VAL A 76 8.50 -7.04 -5.49
C VAL A 76 9.76 -6.36 -6.05
N ASP A 77 9.76 -6.03 -7.35
CA ASP A 77 10.88 -5.32 -8.00
C ASP A 77 11.15 -3.96 -7.36
N LYS A 78 10.08 -3.20 -7.05
CA LYS A 78 10.21 -1.92 -6.33
C LYS A 78 10.82 -2.09 -4.94
N VAL A 79 10.39 -3.11 -4.20
CA VAL A 79 10.94 -3.40 -2.87
C VAL A 79 12.41 -3.79 -2.97
N SER A 80 12.77 -4.63 -3.94
CA SER A 80 14.17 -5.00 -4.21
C SER A 80 15.01 -3.75 -4.52
N ALA A 81 14.55 -2.89 -5.44
CA ALA A 81 15.22 -1.64 -5.78
C ALA A 81 15.36 -0.68 -4.59
N ALA A 82 14.36 -0.61 -3.71
CA ALA A 82 14.35 0.28 -2.55
C ALA A 82 15.22 -0.23 -1.39
N THR A 83 15.34 -1.55 -1.23
CA THR A 83 16.01 -2.17 -0.07
C THR A 83 17.38 -2.75 -0.38
N GLY A 84 17.69 -3.01 -1.66
CA GLY A 84 18.89 -3.73 -2.10
C GLY A 84 18.87 -5.21 -1.75
N LEU A 85 17.74 -5.74 -1.30
CA LEU A 85 17.56 -7.16 -0.98
C LEU A 85 17.08 -7.93 -2.22
N GLU A 86 17.41 -9.21 -2.25
CA GLU A 86 16.89 -10.15 -3.23
C GLU A 86 15.62 -10.81 -2.68
N PRO A 87 14.55 -10.93 -3.47
CA PRO A 87 13.37 -11.65 -3.05
C PRO A 87 13.69 -13.14 -2.90
N VAL A 88 13.17 -13.75 -1.86
CA VAL A 88 13.13 -15.21 -1.76
C VAL A 88 12.24 -15.71 -2.90
N PRO A 89 12.70 -16.63 -3.75
CA PRO A 89 11.83 -17.23 -4.75
C PRO A 89 10.69 -17.92 -4.01
N SER A 90 9.47 -17.38 -4.14
CA SER A 90 8.29 -18.09 -3.71
C SER A 90 8.19 -19.31 -4.61
N ASP A 91 8.48 -20.50 -4.07
CA ASP A 91 8.21 -21.76 -4.76
C ASP A 91 6.81 -21.66 -5.38
N ALA A 92 6.78 -21.71 -6.72
CA ALA A 92 5.57 -21.57 -7.49
C ALA A 92 4.60 -22.66 -7.04
N GLU A 93 3.57 -22.28 -6.28
CA GLU A 93 2.38 -23.09 -6.20
C GLU A 93 1.63 -22.86 -7.51
N ASP A 94 1.69 -23.86 -8.39
CA ASP A 94 0.89 -24.04 -9.61
C ASP A 94 -0.61 -23.78 -9.40
#